data_AF-A0A0B8QC71-F1
#
_entry.id   AF-A0A0B8QC71-F1
#
_cell.length_a   1.000
_cell.length_b   1.000
_cell.length_c   1.000
_cell.angle_alpha   90.00
_cell.angle_beta   90.00
_cell.angle_gamma   90.00
#
_symmetry.space_group_name_H-M   'P 1'
#
loop_
_entity.id
_entity.type
_entity.pdbx_description
1 polymer ?
#
loop_
_entity_poly.entity_id
_entity_poly.type
_entity_poly.pdbx_seq_one_letter_code
_entity_poly.pdbx_strand_id
1 'polypeptide(L)'
;MQRNVKQIVWGDKVMVERIYKGHLTKWYQTDANSRAEFGLSESDIIAICACNVRPSKGINVLLEALKDIQHQNFHMLLVGNGYEAHQDEINSSPMKERIHLLGHRKDVPQLMKMADFQIQPSVSGEGLPRAVIEQWPEELPAS
;
A
#
# COMPACT_ATOMS: atom_id res chain seq x y z
N MET A 1 1.18 -25.62 33.26
CA MET A 1 0.86 -26.18 31.93
C MET A 1 0.94 -25.03 30.93
N GLN A 2 2.13 -24.83 30.36
CA GLN A 2 2.46 -23.71 29.47
C GLN A 2 2.11 -24.05 28.00
N ARG A 3 1.89 -22.98 27.21
CA ARG A 3 2.30 -22.76 25.80
C ARG A 3 1.28 -22.89 24.64
N ASN A 4 1.35 -21.81 23.85
CA ASN A 4 1.35 -21.70 22.37
C ASN A 4 0.02 -21.50 21.64
N VAL A 5 -0.27 -20.22 21.36
CA VAL A 5 -1.04 -19.79 20.18
C VAL A 5 -0.04 -19.23 19.16
N LYS A 6 0.56 -20.15 18.39
CA LYS A 6 1.22 -19.87 17.10
C LYS A 6 0.29 -20.43 16.05
N GLN A 7 -0.30 -19.60 15.17
CA GLN A 7 -0.75 -19.96 13.80
C GLN A 7 -1.67 -18.88 13.20
N ILE A 8 -1.15 -17.68 12.88
CA ILE A 8 -1.71 -16.85 11.80
C ILE A 8 -0.57 -16.12 11.06
N VAL A 9 0.56 -16.81 10.86
CA VAL A 9 1.55 -16.54 9.80
C VAL A 9 2.30 -17.88 9.70
N TRP A 10 2.73 -18.32 8.51
CA TRP A 10 3.44 -19.60 8.25
C TRP A 10 2.56 -20.78 7.85
N GLY A 11 1.83 -20.63 6.74
CA GLY A 11 1.20 -21.74 6.06
C GLY A 11 0.60 -21.33 4.73
N ASP A 12 1.41 -20.76 3.85
CA ASP A 12 1.40 -21.00 2.40
C ASP A 12 2.29 -19.96 1.74
N LYS A 13 3.06 -20.41 0.74
CA LYS A 13 3.86 -19.53 -0.11
C LYS A 13 2.94 -18.42 -0.60
N VAL A 14 3.15 -17.19 -0.15
CA VAL A 14 2.59 -16.01 -0.81
C VAL A 14 3.21 -15.98 -2.20
N MET A 15 2.53 -16.63 -3.15
CA MET A 15 2.87 -16.55 -4.56
C MET A 15 2.56 -15.12 -4.97
N VAL A 16 3.61 -14.30 -5.04
CA VAL A 16 3.59 -12.98 -5.65
C VAL A 16 3.39 -13.21 -7.15
N GLU A 17 2.14 -13.36 -7.55
CA GLU A 17 1.76 -13.62 -8.93
C GLU A 17 1.50 -12.28 -9.63
N ARG A 18 2.19 -12.07 -10.74
CA ARG A 18 2.15 -10.84 -11.54
C ARG A 18 0.79 -10.74 -12.23
N ILE A 19 -0.10 -9.87 -11.74
CA ILE A 19 -1.39 -9.61 -12.39
C ILE A 19 -1.24 -8.45 -13.38
N TYR A 20 -1.15 -8.79 -14.67
CA TYR A 20 -1.23 -7.78 -15.74
C TYR A 20 -2.68 -7.32 -15.94
N LYS A 21 -3.03 -6.12 -15.46
CA LYS A 21 -4.27 -5.44 -15.88
C LYS A 21 -3.98 -4.03 -16.43
N GLY A 22 -3.89 -3.97 -17.77
CA GLY A 22 -4.14 -2.77 -18.60
C GLY A 22 -3.22 -1.57 -18.36
N HIS A 23 -1.96 -1.64 -18.83
CA HIS A 23 -1.02 -0.52 -18.74
C HIS A 23 -1.29 0.53 -19.81
N LEU A 24 -1.46 1.80 -19.39
CA LEU A 24 -1.22 2.95 -20.26
C LEU A 24 0.29 3.22 -20.26
N THR A 25 0.93 3.20 -21.42
CA THR A 25 2.38 3.46 -21.60
C THR A 25 2.88 4.75 -20.94
N LYS A 26 1.98 5.72 -20.74
CA LYS A 26 2.21 7.00 -20.04
C LYS A 26 2.79 6.80 -18.63
N TRP A 27 2.43 5.72 -17.94
CA TRP A 27 2.89 5.46 -16.57
C TRP A 27 4.39 5.17 -16.48
N TYR A 28 4.99 4.68 -17.57
CA TYR A 28 6.43 4.44 -17.63
C TYR A 28 7.25 5.68 -17.97
N GLN A 29 6.64 6.72 -18.55
CA GLN A 29 7.32 7.92 -19.06
C GLN A 29 7.25 9.14 -18.12
N THR A 30 6.96 8.94 -16.84
CA THR A 30 6.92 10.04 -15.87
C THR A 30 8.04 9.92 -14.85
N ASP A 31 8.55 11.05 -14.36
CA ASP A 31 9.49 11.05 -13.23
C ASP A 31 8.76 10.72 -11.91
N ALA A 32 9.48 10.15 -10.96
CA ALA A 32 8.97 9.94 -9.61
C ALA A 32 8.86 11.28 -8.86
N ASN A 33 7.87 11.43 -7.97
CA ASN A 33 7.87 12.54 -7.02
C ASN A 33 9.08 12.44 -6.08
N SER A 34 9.50 13.59 -5.54
CA SER A 34 10.50 13.61 -4.48
C SER A 34 9.90 13.13 -3.17
N ARG A 35 10.55 12.15 -2.51
CA ARG A 35 10.18 11.67 -1.17
C ARG A 35 10.17 12.81 -0.15
N ALA A 36 11.06 13.77 -0.30
CA ALA A 36 11.17 14.92 0.61
C ALA A 36 9.92 15.81 0.63
N GLU A 37 9.12 15.85 -0.44
CA GLU A 37 7.84 16.59 -0.48
C GLU A 37 6.83 16.05 0.53
N PHE A 38 6.98 14.79 0.94
CA PHE A 38 6.13 14.10 1.91
C PHE A 38 6.81 13.92 3.26
N GLY A 39 7.97 14.56 3.48
CA GLY A 39 8.79 14.36 4.68
C GLY A 39 9.39 12.96 4.79
N LEU A 40 9.52 12.26 3.66
CA LEU A 40 10.07 10.90 3.57
C LEU A 40 11.53 10.94 3.11
N SER A 41 12.29 9.95 3.54
CA SER A 41 13.70 9.73 3.23
C SER A 41 13.90 8.54 2.28
N GLU A 42 15.09 8.45 1.69
CA GLU A 42 15.48 7.31 0.85
C GLU A 42 15.57 5.98 1.63
N SER A 43 15.72 6.05 2.96
CA SER A 43 15.74 4.86 3.83
C SER A 43 14.34 4.37 4.24
N ASP A 44 13.29 5.12 3.89
CA ASP A 44 11.92 4.75 4.19
C ASP A 44 11.39 3.72 3.20
N ILE A 45 10.54 2.85 3.72
CA ILE A 45 9.84 1.82 2.98
C ILE A 45 8.42 2.34 2.74
N ILE A 46 8.08 2.62 1.49
CA ILE A 46 6.88 3.34 1.10
C ILE A 46 5.90 2.41 0.39
N ALA A 47 4.75 2.21 1.01
CA ALA A 47 3.60 1.54 0.43
C ALA A 47 2.62 2.56 -0.15
N ILE A 48 1.94 2.25 -1.25
CA ILE A 48 0.86 3.09 -1.79
C ILE A 48 -0.42 2.33 -2.06
N CYS A 49 -1.56 2.87 -1.64
CA CYS A 49 -2.90 2.42 -2.01
C CYS A 49 -3.64 3.59 -2.67
N ALA A 50 -3.73 3.54 -4.00
CA ALA A 50 -4.41 4.55 -4.80
C ALA A 50 -5.81 4.08 -5.24
N CYS A 51 -6.84 4.44 -4.47
CA CYS A 51 -8.23 4.19 -4.83
C CYS A 51 -9.21 5.07 -4.06
N ASN A 52 -10.39 5.29 -4.65
CA ASN A 52 -11.54 5.81 -3.89
C ASN A 52 -12.11 4.70 -3.00
N VAL A 53 -12.34 5.05 -1.73
CA VAL A 53 -12.89 4.17 -0.70
C VAL A 53 -14.27 3.70 -1.12
N ARG A 54 -14.46 2.39 -1.08
CA ARG A 54 -15.74 1.70 -1.29
C ARG A 54 -15.65 0.32 -0.65
N PRO A 55 -16.77 -0.30 -0.26
CA PRO A 55 -16.75 -1.60 0.43
C PRO A 55 -15.94 -2.68 -0.31
N SER A 56 -16.03 -2.71 -1.65
CA SER A 56 -15.28 -3.64 -2.49
C SER A 56 -13.76 -3.46 -2.46
N LYS A 57 -13.25 -2.30 -2.06
CA LYS A 57 -11.80 -2.02 -2.00
C LYS A 57 -11.12 -2.50 -0.74
N GLY A 58 -11.86 -2.93 0.28
CA GLY A 58 -11.31 -3.57 1.48
C GLY A 58 -10.33 -2.70 2.28
N ILE A 59 -10.56 -1.38 2.34
CA ILE A 59 -9.73 -0.45 3.12
C ILE A 59 -9.65 -0.86 4.59
N ASN A 60 -10.73 -1.36 5.17
CA ASN A 60 -10.73 -1.89 6.54
C ASN A 60 -9.68 -3.00 6.73
N VAL A 61 -9.53 -3.89 5.74
CA VAL A 61 -8.56 -4.99 5.80
C VAL A 61 -7.13 -4.44 5.78
N LEU A 62 -6.88 -3.41 4.95
CA LEU A 62 -5.60 -2.71 4.94
C LEU A 62 -5.32 -2.05 6.29
N LEU A 63 -6.25 -1.25 6.81
CA LEU A 63 -6.06 -0.53 8.07
C LEU A 63 -5.87 -1.46 9.26
N GLU A 64 -6.58 -2.59 9.29
CA GLU A 64 -6.35 -3.64 10.28
C GLU A 64 -4.93 -4.20 10.17
N ALA A 65 -4.48 -4.56 8.98
CA ALA A 65 -3.13 -5.09 8.78
C ALA A 65 -2.02 -4.09 9.16
N LEU A 66 -2.25 -2.79 8.99
CA LEU A 66 -1.28 -1.75 9.40
C LEU A 66 -1.07 -1.70 10.92
N LYS A 67 -2.02 -2.18 11.73
CA LYS A 67 -1.88 -2.18 13.20
C LYS A 67 -0.74 -3.10 13.66
N ASP A 68 -0.44 -4.15 12.89
CA ASP A 68 0.59 -5.13 13.21
C ASP A 68 2.01 -4.71 12.75
N ILE A 69 2.12 -3.65 11.96
CA ILE A 69 3.41 -3.19 11.43
C ILE A 69 4.18 -2.38 12.48
N GLN A 70 5.27 -2.95 12.96
CA GLN A 70 6.17 -2.33 13.94
C GLN A 70 7.41 -1.67 13.33
N HIS A 71 7.59 -1.77 12.01
CA HIS A 71 8.77 -1.24 11.33
C HIS A 71 8.75 0.30 11.32
N GLN A 72 9.77 0.92 11.92
CA GLN A 72 9.76 2.37 12.16
C GLN A 72 9.84 3.22 10.89
N ASN A 73 10.50 2.70 9.86
CA ASN A 73 10.68 3.40 8.58
C ASN A 73 9.60 3.02 7.55
N PHE A 74 8.57 2.26 7.94
CA PHE A 74 7.50 1.90 6.99
C PHE A 74 6.41 2.97 7.00
N HIS A 75 6.08 3.46 5.81
CA HIS A 75 5.07 4.49 5.58
C HIS A 75 4.01 4.02 4.59
N MET A 76 2.76 4.43 4.83
CA MET A 76 1.62 4.11 3.99
C MET A 76 1.05 5.38 3.35
N LEU A 77 1.05 5.46 2.04
CA LEU A 77 0.40 6.51 1.27
C LEU A 77 -1.01 6.06 0.87
N LEU A 78 -2.03 6.77 1.33
CA LEU A 78 -3.42 6.56 0.98
C LEU A 78 -3.87 7.67 0.04
N VAL A 79 -4.14 7.31 -1.21
CA VAL A 79 -4.46 8.26 -2.28
C VAL A 79 -5.86 7.98 -2.81
N GLY A 80 -6.66 9.03 -2.97
CA GLY A 80 -8.07 8.96 -3.34
C GLY A 80 -8.99 9.56 -2.27
N ASN A 81 -10.30 9.47 -2.51
CA ASN A 81 -11.32 10.07 -1.65
C ASN A 81 -12.05 9.02 -0.80
N GLY A 82 -12.67 9.46 0.30
CA GLY A 82 -13.56 8.63 1.14
C GLY A 82 -12.87 8.04 2.38
N TYR A 83 -11.62 8.41 2.65
CA TYR A 83 -10.89 7.97 3.86
C TYR A 83 -11.36 8.67 5.13
N GLU A 84 -12.17 9.73 5.01
CA GLU A 84 -12.78 10.45 6.12
C GLU A 84 -13.63 9.51 7.00
N ALA A 85 -14.25 8.49 6.39
CA ALA A 85 -15.00 7.44 7.09
C ALA A 85 -14.12 6.53 7.97
N HIS A 86 -12.80 6.56 7.78
CA HIS A 86 -11.80 5.77 8.51
C HIS A 86 -10.91 6.62 9.40
N GLN A 87 -11.23 7.90 9.59
CA GLN A 87 -10.37 8.84 10.32
C GLN A 87 -10.08 8.36 11.76
N ASP A 88 -11.08 7.82 12.45
CA ASP A 88 -10.92 7.33 13.83
C ASP A 88 -10.03 6.07 13.89
N GLU A 89 -10.16 5.18 12.91
CA GLU A 89 -9.31 3.98 12.82
C GLU A 89 -7.85 4.34 12.51
N ILE A 90 -7.64 5.30 11.61
CA ILE A 90 -6.30 5.81 11.29
C ILE A 90 -5.69 6.50 12.52
N ASN A 91 -6.47 7.33 13.23
CA ASN A 91 -6.01 8.05 14.40
C ASN A 91 -5.71 7.15 15.60
N SER A 92 -6.38 6.01 15.71
CA SER A 92 -6.12 5.02 16.76
C SER A 92 -5.02 4.01 16.40
N SER A 93 -4.55 4.03 15.15
CA SER A 93 -3.48 3.14 14.69
C SER A 93 -2.13 3.50 15.33
N PRO A 94 -1.31 2.50 15.74
CA PRO A 94 0.07 2.75 16.15
C PRO A 94 0.93 3.32 15.01
N MET A 95 0.45 3.18 13.78
CA MET A 95 1.06 3.71 12.56
C MET A 95 0.59 5.12 12.18
N LYS A 96 -0.28 5.77 12.95
CA LYS A 96 -0.93 7.04 12.60
C LYS A 96 0.02 8.07 11.95
N GLU A 97 1.15 8.35 12.60
CA GLU A 97 2.11 9.37 12.13
C GLU A 97 2.88 8.95 10.85
N ARG A 98 2.72 7.70 10.42
CA ARG A 98 3.30 7.13 9.19
C ARG A 98 2.24 6.79 8.13
N ILE A 99 0.98 7.10 8.39
CA ILE A 99 -0.12 7.00 7.41
C ILE A 99 -0.37 8.38 6.83
N HIS A 100 -0.11 8.53 5.54
CA HIS A 100 -0.23 9.78 4.80
C HIS A 100 -1.52 9.78 3.98
N LEU A 101 -2.50 10.56 4.41
CA LEU A 101 -3.74 10.80 3.65
C LEU A 101 -3.50 11.90 2.63
N LEU A 102 -3.35 11.54 1.35
CA LEU A 102 -3.01 12.50 0.28
C LEU A 102 -4.23 13.05 -0.47
N GLY A 103 -5.42 12.49 -0.22
CA GLY A 103 -6.66 12.86 -0.91
C GLY A 103 -6.62 12.55 -2.41
N HIS A 104 -7.49 13.21 -3.19
CA HIS A 104 -7.47 13.09 -4.64
C HIS A 104 -6.23 13.73 -5.26
N ARG A 105 -5.48 12.95 -6.05
CA ARG A 105 -4.26 13.38 -6.73
C ARG A 105 -4.36 13.11 -8.24
N LYS A 106 -3.71 13.98 -9.03
CA LYS A 106 -3.60 13.81 -10.50
C LYS A 106 -2.28 13.16 -10.92
N ASP A 107 -1.30 13.17 -10.01
CA ASP A 107 0.05 12.65 -10.15
C ASP A 107 0.22 11.27 -9.51
N VAL A 108 -0.85 10.47 -9.49
CA VAL A 108 -0.81 9.08 -8.97
C VAL A 108 0.29 8.25 -9.62
N PRO A 109 0.54 8.29 -10.95
CA PRO A 109 1.64 7.53 -11.55
C PRO A 109 3.03 7.89 -11.00
N GLN A 110 3.27 9.17 -10.69
CA GLN A 110 4.53 9.65 -10.12
C GLN A 110 4.69 9.20 -8.66
N LEU A 111 3.61 9.23 -7.89
CA LEU A 111 3.57 8.70 -6.52
C LEU A 111 3.80 7.19 -6.50
N MET A 112 3.26 6.46 -7.47
CA MET A 112 3.46 5.01 -7.60
C MET A 112 4.91 4.66 -7.94
N LYS A 113 5.57 5.46 -8.80
CA LYS A 113 7.01 5.30 -9.08
C LYS A 113 7.91 5.64 -7.89
N MET A 114 7.49 6.58 -7.04
CA MET A 114 8.23 6.92 -5.81
C MET A 114 8.12 5.83 -4.74
N ALA A 115 6.98 5.12 -4.70
CA ALA A 115 6.70 4.06 -3.74
C ALA A 115 7.41 2.75 -4.08
N ASP A 116 7.79 1.98 -3.05
CA ASP A 116 8.47 0.70 -3.22
C ASP A 116 7.49 -0.43 -3.60
N PHE A 117 6.23 -0.33 -3.17
CA PHE A 117 5.18 -1.29 -3.52
C PHE A 117 3.77 -0.68 -3.49
N GLN A 118 2.91 -1.20 -4.36
CA GLN A 118 1.50 -0.90 -4.41
C GLN A 118 0.70 -1.96 -3.66
N ILE A 119 -0.29 -1.53 -2.89
CA ILE A 119 -1.23 -2.40 -2.19
C ILE A 119 -2.63 -2.24 -2.79
N GLN A 120 -3.25 -3.35 -3.16
CA GLN A 120 -4.64 -3.40 -3.61
C GLN A 120 -5.46 -4.33 -2.70
N PRO A 121 -6.11 -3.80 -1.63
CA PRO A 121 -6.78 -4.62 -0.62
C PRO A 121 -8.20 -5.04 -1.03
N SER A 122 -8.47 -5.17 -2.34
CA SER A 122 -9.81 -5.39 -2.88
C SER A 122 -10.40 -6.73 -2.42
N VAL A 123 -11.64 -6.71 -1.91
CA VAL A 123 -12.34 -7.88 -1.32
C VAL A 123 -13.48 -8.43 -2.19
N SER A 124 -13.82 -7.78 -3.31
CA SER A 124 -14.83 -8.28 -4.25
C SER A 124 -14.17 -8.92 -5.48
N GLY A 125 -14.29 -10.25 -5.59
CA GLY A 125 -13.73 -11.10 -6.66
C GLY A 125 -13.04 -12.32 -6.05
N GLU A 126 -13.80 -13.41 -5.90
CA GLU A 126 -13.39 -14.73 -5.37
C GLU A 126 -12.64 -14.75 -4.02
N GLY A 127 -13.40 -14.89 -2.93
CA GLY A 127 -13.09 -15.82 -1.84
C GLY A 127 -11.83 -15.66 -0.98
N LEU A 128 -10.99 -14.64 -1.13
CA LEU A 128 -9.80 -14.44 -0.28
C LEU A 128 -9.54 -12.94 -0.02
N PRO A 129 -9.17 -12.54 1.21
CA PRO A 129 -8.62 -11.21 1.48
C PRO A 129 -7.21 -11.12 0.88
N ARG A 130 -7.10 -10.86 -0.42
CA ARG A 130 -5.82 -10.62 -1.08
C ARG A 130 -5.53 -9.13 -1.05
N ALA A 131 -4.80 -8.68 -0.02
CA ALA A 131 -3.94 -7.52 -0.18
C ALA A 131 -2.82 -7.94 -1.15
N VAL A 132 -3.04 -7.73 -2.46
CA VAL A 132 -1.97 -7.97 -3.43
C VAL A 132 -0.96 -6.85 -3.24
N ILE A 133 0.26 -7.23 -2.83
CA ILE A 133 1.43 -6.36 -2.80
C ILE A 133 2.13 -6.53 -4.15
N GLU A 134 2.11 -5.48 -4.96
CA GLU A 134 2.79 -5.45 -6.26
C GLU A 134 4.06 -4.60 -6.12
N GLN A 135 5.20 -5.22 -6.42
CA GLN A 135 6.48 -4.51 -6.50
C GLN A 135 6.64 -4.00 -7.94
N TRP A 136 6.97 -2.71 -8.09
CA TRP A 136 7.15 -2.13 -9.41
C TRP A 136 8.50 -2.57 -9.97
N PRO A 137 8.56 -3.18 -11.18
CA PRO A 137 9.84 -3.42 -11.82
C PRO A 137 10.46 -2.07 -12.20
N GLU A 138 11.53 -1.71 -11.51
CA GLU A 138 12.43 -0.66 -11.94
C GLU A 138 13.22 -1.21 -13.13
N GLU A 139 12.79 -0.91 -14.35
CA GLU A 139 13.63 -1.12 -15.53
C GLU A 139 14.77 -0.12 -15.48
N LEU A 140 15.85 -0.51 -14.78
CA LEU A 140 17.15 0.12 -14.93
C LEU A 140 17.50 0.04 -16.43
N PRO A 141 17.73 1.16 -17.12
CA PRO A 141 18.34 1.10 -18.44
C PRO A 141 19.71 0.43 -18.29
N ALA A 142 19.89 -0.69 -18.98
CA ALA A 142 21.19 -1.31 -19.14
C ALA A 142 22.10 -0.38 -19.94
N SER A 143 23.24 -0.03 -19.35
CA SER A 143 24.49 0.52 -19.93
C SER A 143 24.39 1.77 -20.82
#